data_AF-A0AA88KW50-F1
#
_entry.id   AF-A0AA88KW50-F1
#
_cell.length_a   1.000
_cell.length_b   1.000
_cell.length_c   1.000
_cell.angle_alpha   90.00
_cell.angle_beta   90.00
_cell.angle_gamma   90.00
#
_symmetry.space_group_name_H-M   'P 1'
#
loop_
_entity.id
_entity.type
_entity.pdbx_description
1 polymer ?
#
loop_
_entity_poly.entity_id
_entity_poly.type
_entity_poly.pdbx_seq_one_letter_code
_entity_poly.pdbx_strand_id
1 'polypeptide(L)'
;MKGNPKNINRGLDCDVIVAEVRATSHKPDEIYGIIERLSPGTRKIELFGRPHNVQPNWVTLGNQLDGVRLIDPDIVRAFRAKYPDGIVPSS
;
A
#
# COMPACT_ATOMS: atom_id res chain seq x y z
N MET A 1 7.71 -8.18 -13.38
CA MET A 1 7.98 -6.72 -13.38
C MET A 1 7.42 -6.14 -14.67
N LYS A 2 6.60 -5.08 -14.62
CA LYS A 2 5.98 -4.48 -15.81
C LYS A 2 6.82 -3.29 -16.29
N GLY A 3 7.13 -3.23 -17.58
CA GLY A 3 7.98 -2.18 -18.17
C GLY A 3 9.46 -2.31 -17.75
N ASN A 4 10.18 -1.19 -17.77
CA ASN A 4 11.58 -1.10 -17.35
C ASN A 4 11.75 -0.09 -16.21
N PRO A 5 11.45 -0.47 -14.96
CA PRO A 5 11.52 0.44 -13.83
C PRO A 5 12.97 0.81 -13.51
N LYS A 6 13.20 2.12 -13.38
CA LYS A 6 14.49 2.70 -13.01
C LYS A 6 14.58 2.86 -11.49
N ASN A 7 15.79 2.94 -10.95
CA ASN A 7 16.06 3.23 -9.53
C ASN A 7 15.45 2.19 -8.56
N ILE A 8 15.66 0.91 -8.85
CA ILE A 8 15.30 -0.21 -7.97
C ILE A 8 16.59 -0.82 -7.41
N ASN A 9 16.65 -0.99 -6.09
CA ASN A 9 17.78 -1.62 -5.41
C ASN A 9 17.62 -3.15 -5.40
N ARG A 10 18.04 -3.79 -6.48
CA ARG A 10 17.93 -5.25 -6.63
C ARG A 10 18.94 -5.98 -5.74
N GLY A 11 18.53 -7.12 -5.17
CA GLY A 11 19.41 -8.03 -4.45
C GLY A 11 19.80 -7.60 -3.03
N LEU A 12 19.12 -6.60 -2.45
CA LEU A 12 19.38 -6.18 -1.06
C LEU A 12 18.80 -7.15 -0.01
N ASP A 13 17.71 -7.83 -0.35
CA ASP A 13 17.01 -8.74 0.54
C ASP A 13 16.87 -10.12 -0.12
N CYS A 14 16.87 -11.17 0.71
CA CYS A 14 16.62 -12.54 0.27
C CYS A 14 15.13 -12.75 -0.07
N ASP A 15 14.83 -13.85 -0.76
CA ASP A 15 13.47 -14.27 -1.13
C ASP A 15 12.74 -15.07 -0.05
N VAL A 16 13.34 -15.20 1.15
CA VAL A 16 12.78 -15.90 2.31
C VAL A 16 12.64 -14.94 3.49
N ILE A 17 11.44 -14.90 4.07
CA ILE A 17 11.15 -14.19 5.33
C ILE A 17 10.89 -15.24 6.42
N VAL A 18 11.60 -15.14 7.54
CA VAL A 18 11.34 -15.92 8.75
C VAL A 18 10.76 -14.97 9.79
N ALA A 19 9.52 -15.22 10.21
CA ALA A 19 8.79 -14.37 11.14
C ALA A 19 7.82 -15.21 11.99
N GLU A 20 7.51 -14.71 13.19
CA GLU A 20 6.51 -15.32 14.05
C GLU A 20 5.10 -15.15 13.46
N VAL A 21 4.25 -16.16 13.68
CA VAL A 21 2.84 -16.08 13.28
C VAL A 21 2.10 -15.13 14.22
N ARG A 22 1.37 -14.18 13.63
CA ARG A 22 0.52 -13.23 14.35
C ARG A 22 -0.94 -13.67 14.27
N ALA A 23 -1.86 -12.74 13.98
CA ALA A 23 -3.26 -13.05 13.76
C ALA A 23 -3.48 -13.82 12.44
N THR A 24 -4.62 -14.51 12.34
CA THR A 24 -5.04 -15.23 11.13
C THR A 24 -4.96 -14.33 9.89
N SER A 25 -4.23 -14.79 8.87
CA SER A 25 -4.01 -14.10 7.58
C SER A 25 -3.20 -12.78 7.66
N HIS A 26 -2.54 -12.50 8.80
CA HIS A 26 -1.65 -11.35 8.94
C HIS A 26 -0.29 -11.67 8.31
N LYS A 27 0.07 -10.90 7.28
CA LYS A 27 1.40 -10.96 6.64
C LYS A 27 2.48 -10.43 7.59
N PRO A 28 3.73 -10.91 7.51
CA PRO A 28 4.84 -10.34 8.27
C PRO A 28 5.09 -8.88 7.85
N ASP A 29 5.26 -7.98 8.81
CA ASP A 29 5.51 -6.54 8.58
C ASP A 29 6.86 -6.28 7.90
N GLU A 30 7.78 -7.24 7.99
CA GLU A 30 9.09 -7.26 7.35
C GLU A 30 8.99 -6.99 5.84
N ILE A 31 7.86 -7.35 5.21
CA ILE A 31 7.61 -7.10 3.79
C ILE A 31 7.63 -5.60 3.45
N TYR A 32 7.15 -4.72 4.33
CA TYR A 32 7.17 -3.28 4.08
C TYR A 32 8.60 -2.75 4.04
N GLY A 33 9.47 -3.23 4.93
CA GLY A 33 10.88 -2.87 4.96
C GLY A 33 11.63 -3.36 3.72
N ILE A 34 11.35 -4.59 3.27
CA ILE A 34 11.92 -5.15 2.04
C ILE A 34 11.50 -4.31 0.82
N ILE A 35 10.21 -3.97 0.71
CA ILE A 35 9.70 -3.18 -0.41
C ILE A 35 10.26 -1.74 -0.38
N GLU A 36 10.40 -1.14 0.81
CA GLU A 36 10.98 0.19 0.95
C GLU A 36 12.47 0.20 0.59
N ARG A 37 13.25 -0.82 0.98
CA ARG A 37 14.65 -0.96 0.53
C ARG A 37 14.75 -1.19 -0.97
N LEU A 38 13.85 -2.00 -1.54
CA LEU A 38 13.79 -2.26 -2.97
C LEU A 38 13.47 -1.01 -3.78
N SER A 39 12.55 -0.16 -3.29
CA SER A 39 12.12 1.07 -3.96
C SER A 39 11.86 2.20 -2.95
N PRO A 40 12.92 2.91 -2.52
CA PRO A 40 12.80 3.93 -1.48
C PRO A 40 12.01 5.16 -1.93
N GLY A 41 11.16 5.69 -1.05
CA GLY A 41 10.43 6.95 -1.25
C GLY A 41 9.39 6.94 -2.37
N THR A 42 9.17 5.81 -3.03
CA THR A 42 8.15 5.68 -4.09
C THR A 42 6.76 5.48 -3.51
N ARG A 43 5.74 5.98 -4.22
CA ARG A 43 4.32 5.74 -3.88
C ARG A 43 3.96 4.27 -4.18
N LYS A 44 3.33 3.62 -3.20
CA LYS A 44 2.97 2.21 -3.22
C LYS A 44 1.46 2.06 -2.97
N ILE A 45 0.89 0.92 -3.37
CA ILE A 45 -0.54 0.63 -3.16
C ILE A 45 -0.70 -0.78 -2.61
N GLU A 46 -1.51 -0.91 -1.55
CA GLU A 46 -1.88 -2.19 -0.97
C GLU A 46 -3.39 -2.42 -1.15
N LEU A 47 -3.73 -3.61 -1.65
CA LEU A 47 -5.12 -4.04 -1.86
C LEU A 47 -5.52 -5.03 -0.77
N PHE A 48 -6.79 -4.95 -0.36
CA PHE A 48 -7.39 -5.76 0.70
C PHE A 48 -6.74 -5.54 2.08
N GLY A 49 -6.17 -4.34 2.30
CA GLY A 49 -5.55 -3.98 3.56
C GLY A 49 -6.57 -3.68 4.67
N ARG A 50 -6.12 -3.82 5.90
CA ARG A 50 -6.84 -3.50 7.14
C ARG A 50 -6.20 -2.28 7.81
N PRO A 51 -6.77 -1.72 8.88
CA PRO A 51 -6.21 -0.53 9.54
C PRO A 51 -4.75 -0.69 9.98
N HIS A 52 -4.32 -1.90 10.37
CA HIS A 52 -2.92 -2.17 10.74
C HIS A 52 -1.94 -2.20 9.56
N ASN A 53 -2.43 -2.25 8.31
CA ASN A 53 -1.61 -2.23 7.10
C ASN A 53 -1.31 -0.80 6.60
N VAL A 54 -1.88 0.23 7.24
CA VAL A 54 -1.63 1.62 6.85
C VAL A 54 -0.19 1.98 7.18
N GLN A 55 0.57 2.38 6.15
CA GLN A 55 2.00 2.70 6.24
C GLN A 55 2.33 3.99 5.48
N PRO A 56 3.37 4.74 5.87
CA PRO A 56 3.87 5.87 5.08
C PRO A 56 4.23 5.45 3.66
N ASN A 57 4.00 6.33 2.68
CA ASN A 57 4.19 6.07 1.24
C ASN A 57 3.24 5.04 0.60
N TRP A 58 2.30 4.47 1.35
CA TRP A 58 1.29 3.52 0.85
C TRP A 58 -0.10 4.15 0.79
N VAL A 59 -0.83 3.85 -0.29
CA VAL A 59 -2.29 3.95 -0.34
C VAL A 59 -2.86 2.57 -0.03
N THR A 60 -3.61 2.44 1.06
CA THR A 60 -4.23 1.18 1.46
C THR A 60 -5.70 1.18 1.06
N LEU A 61 -6.14 0.16 0.32
CA LEU A 61 -7.53 -0.04 -0.08
C LEU A 61 -8.08 -1.31 0.58
N GLY A 62 -9.24 -1.22 1.22
CA GLY A 62 -9.89 -2.35 1.86
C GLY A 62 -11.25 -1.98 2.43
N ASN A 63 -12.16 -2.95 2.46
CA ASN A 63 -13.52 -2.78 2.97
C ASN A 63 -13.60 -2.77 4.50
N GLN A 64 -12.51 -3.08 5.19
CA GLN A 64 -12.38 -3.02 6.65
C GLN A 64 -11.64 -1.76 7.14
N LEU A 65 -11.38 -0.81 6.24
CA LEU A 65 -10.83 0.49 6.57
C LEU A 65 -11.94 1.45 7.01
N ASP A 66 -11.57 2.44 7.81
CA ASP A 66 -12.47 3.48 8.28
C ASP A 66 -12.57 4.61 7.25
N GLY A 67 -13.61 4.55 6.41
CA GLY A 67 -13.93 5.56 5.42
C GLY A 67 -12.82 5.83 4.41
N VAL A 68 -12.73 7.09 3.95
CA VAL A 68 -11.75 7.54 2.95
C VAL A 68 -10.86 8.64 3.55
N ARG A 69 -9.56 8.37 3.65
CA ARG A 69 -8.55 9.32 4.10
C ARG A 69 -7.48 9.53 3.03
N LEU A 70 -7.50 10.68 2.38
CA LEU A 70 -6.59 11.04 1.29
C LEU A 70 -5.84 12.34 1.64
N ILE A 71 -4.51 12.31 1.50
CA ILE A 71 -3.62 13.46 1.81
C ILE A 71 -2.86 13.98 0.58
N ASP A 72 -2.62 13.13 -0.43
CA ASP A 72 -1.95 13.53 -1.67
C ASP A 72 -2.91 14.44 -2.48
N PRO A 73 -2.53 15.70 -2.77
CA PRO A 73 -3.42 16.66 -3.42
C PRO A 73 -3.91 16.21 -4.80
N ASP A 74 -3.09 15.48 -5.55
CA ASP A 74 -3.47 14.99 -6.88
C ASP A 74 -4.50 13.87 -6.77
N ILE A 75 -4.32 12.97 -5.79
CA ILE A 75 -5.30 11.90 -5.52
C ILE A 75 -6.60 12.50 -5.00
N VAL A 76 -6.54 13.47 -4.08
CA VAL A 76 -7.72 14.18 -3.57
C VAL A 76 -8.50 14.84 -4.71
N ARG A 77 -7.80 15.55 -5.61
CA ARG A 77 -8.41 16.21 -6.77
C ARG A 77 -9.08 15.19 -7.69
N ALA A 78 -8.38 14.11 -8.04
CA ALA A 78 -8.93 13.06 -8.89
C ALA A 78 -10.12 12.35 -8.25
N PHE A 79 -10.06 12.08 -6.94
CA PHE A 79 -11.15 11.44 -6.21
C PHE A 79 -12.41 12.31 -6.20
N ARG A 80 -12.29 13.60 -5.87
CA ARG A 80 -13.42 14.55 -5.88
C ARG A 80 -14.03 14.75 -7.26
N ALA A 81 -13.21 14.77 -8.31
CA ALA A 81 -13.72 14.87 -9.68
C ALA A 81 -14.55 13.63 -10.09
N LYS A 82 -14.18 12.45 -9.58
CA LYS A 82 -14.86 11.18 -9.91
C LYS A 82 -16.04 10.87 -8.98
N TYR A 83 -15.91 11.20 -7.70
CA TYR A 83 -16.90 10.96 -6.64
C TYR A 83 -17.17 12.29 -5.92
N PRO A 84 -17.94 13.21 -6.53
CA PRO A 84 -18.18 14.55 -5.97
C PRO A 84 -18.88 14.49 -4.61
N ASP A 85 -19.75 13.51 -4.39
CA ASP A 85 -20.48 13.30 -3.13
C ASP A 85 -19.68 12.46 -2.11
N GLY A 86 -18.45 12.05 -2.45
CA GLY A 86 -17.60 11.21 -1.60
C GLY A 86 -18.05 9.76 -1.44
N ILE A 87 -19.14 9.36 -2.10
CA ILE A 87 -19.69 8.00 -2.04
C ILE A 87 -19.08 7.14 -3.14
N VAL A 88 -18.41 6.06 -2.75
CA VAL A 88 -18.01 5.00 -3.67
C VAL A 88 -19.10 3.93 -3.66
N PRO A 89 -19.75 3.62 -4.80
CA PRO A 89 -20.78 2.58 -4.85
C PRO A 89 -20.22 1.24 -4.38
N SER A 90 -20.94 0.57 -3.49
CA SER A 90 -20.68 -0.85 -3.22
C SER A 90 -21.02 -1.66 -4.47
N SER A 91 -20.04 -2.36 -5.02
CA SER A 91 -20.21 -3.36 -6.09
C SER A 91 -21.00 -4.57 -5.61
#